data_AF-A0A972CJ47-F1
#
_entry.id   AF-A0A972CJ47-F1
#
_cell.length_a   1.000
_cell.length_b   1.000
_cell.length_c   1.000
_cell.angle_alpha   90.00
_cell.angle_beta   90.00
_cell.angle_gamma   90.00
#
_symmetry.space_group_name_H-M   'P 1'
#
loop_
_entity.id
_entity.type
_entity.pdbx_description
1 polymer ?
#
loop_
_entity_poly.entity_id
_entity_poly.type
_entity_poly.pdbx_seq_one_letter_code
_entity_poly.pdbx_strand_id
1 'polypeptide(L)'
;MKEIVLAGGCFWGMEAYFKDLYGVVLTESGYANGEGVPSYQGLCAGYFDHAEAIRLVYDENKINLYFLLAHFFRVVDPTSLNRQAGDIGKQYRSGIYYSDSQEAEAINKMVDLYRGDYKKPLVVEILPLANFYRAEEYHQDYLRKNPHGYCHIPLGLSRDIFIPKYAYELLKPGSFRELPEDNQLGIYVDSKGLPVYLSKQRKQDGFSGASLTGEKADELYFVAKEDMLEMGYGYLLEHL
;
A
#
# COMPACT_ATOMS: atom_id res chain seq x y z
N MET A 1 12.65 12.17 -6.05
CA MET A 1 12.89 10.97 -5.22
C MET A 1 12.49 11.32 -3.81
N LYS A 2 11.64 10.51 -3.19
CA LYS A 2 11.11 10.72 -1.84
C LYS A 2 11.30 9.49 -0.97
N GLU A 3 11.14 9.67 0.34
CA GLU A 3 11.32 8.62 1.35
C GLU A 3 10.15 8.61 2.33
N ILE A 4 9.69 7.42 2.72
CA ILE A 4 8.74 7.22 3.82
C ILE A 4 9.13 5.98 4.62
N VAL A 5 8.86 5.96 5.92
CA VAL A 5 9.06 4.78 6.77
C VAL A 5 7.72 4.23 7.23
N LEU A 6 7.48 2.94 7.00
CA LEU A 6 6.21 2.28 7.30
C LEU A 6 6.44 1.11 8.26
N ALA A 7 5.72 1.08 9.38
CA ALA A 7 5.65 -0.04 10.32
C ALA A 7 4.29 -0.72 10.21
N GLY A 8 4.28 -2.03 10.03
CA GLY A 8 3.07 -2.79 9.68
C GLY A 8 3.14 -4.25 10.08
N GLY A 9 3.82 -4.56 11.19
CA GLY A 9 4.08 -5.94 11.61
C GLY A 9 5.45 -6.44 11.16
N CYS A 10 5.61 -7.75 10.99
CA CYS A 10 6.88 -8.35 10.57
C CYS A 10 7.40 -7.71 9.27
N PHE A 11 8.58 -7.08 9.34
CA PHE A 11 9.12 -6.32 8.22
C PHE A 11 9.52 -7.16 7.00
N TRP A 12 9.56 -8.50 7.10
CA TRP A 12 9.94 -9.39 5.99
C TRP A 12 8.87 -9.40 4.91
N GLY A 13 7.61 -9.54 5.32
CA GLY A 13 6.48 -9.48 4.41
C GLY A 13 6.31 -8.06 3.86
N MET A 14 6.44 -7.05 4.73
CA MET A 14 6.34 -5.65 4.33
C MET A 14 7.39 -5.27 3.29
N GLU A 15 8.66 -5.62 3.51
CA GLU A 15 9.75 -5.35 2.57
C GLU A 15 9.47 -6.03 1.22
N ALA A 16 9.19 -7.34 1.23
CA ALA A 16 8.94 -8.08 0.01
C ALA A 16 7.72 -7.56 -0.77
N TYR A 17 6.65 -7.18 -0.08
CA TYR A 17 5.44 -6.65 -0.72
C TYR A 17 5.67 -5.28 -1.38
N PHE A 18 6.30 -4.35 -0.67
CA PHE A 18 6.52 -3.00 -1.20
C PHE A 18 7.62 -2.95 -2.26
N LYS A 19 8.62 -3.84 -2.18
CA LYS A 19 9.70 -3.93 -3.16
C LYS A 19 9.20 -4.28 -4.56
N ASP A 20 8.09 -5.00 -4.66
CA ASP A 20 7.46 -5.38 -5.93
C ASP A 20 6.65 -4.25 -6.58
N LEU A 21 6.41 -3.12 -5.88
CA LEU A 21 5.63 -2.00 -6.42
C LEU A 21 6.45 -1.17 -7.41
N TYR A 22 5.91 -0.97 -8.61
CA TYR A 22 6.56 -0.16 -9.63
C TYR A 22 6.69 1.31 -9.18
N GLY A 23 7.92 1.82 -9.22
CA GLY A 23 8.26 3.15 -8.71
C GLY A 23 8.95 3.13 -7.34
N VAL A 24 8.89 2.02 -6.59
CA VAL A 24 9.75 1.80 -5.43
C VAL A 24 11.16 1.46 -5.93
N VAL A 25 12.15 2.17 -5.41
CA VAL A 25 13.55 2.09 -5.83
C VAL A 25 14.41 1.36 -4.80
N LEU A 26 14.11 1.54 -3.51
CA LEU A 26 14.81 0.89 -2.41
C LEU A 26 13.82 0.55 -1.30
N THR A 27 14.02 -0.62 -0.71
CA THR A 27 13.38 -1.06 0.52
C THR A 27 14.46 -1.54 1.48
N GLU A 28 14.34 -1.18 2.75
CA GLU A 28 15.26 -1.66 3.80
C GLU A 28 14.49 -1.95 5.07
N SER A 29 14.67 -3.15 5.63
CA SER A 29 14.15 -3.49 6.95
C SER A 29 14.94 -2.78 8.05
N GLY A 30 14.25 -2.34 9.10
CA GLY A 30 14.88 -1.66 10.23
C GLY A 30 13.97 -1.45 11.42
N TYR A 31 14.52 -0.71 12.37
CA TYR A 31 13.91 -0.41 13.67
C TYR A 31 13.73 1.10 13.77
N ALA A 32 12.48 1.55 13.93
CA ALA A 32 12.13 2.96 13.88
C ALA A 32 11.52 3.46 15.20
N ASN A 33 11.75 4.74 15.47
CA ASN A 33 11.06 5.53 16.49
C ASN A 33 11.03 4.88 17.90
N GLY A 34 12.13 4.24 18.29
CA GLY A 34 12.36 3.76 19.65
C GLY A 34 13.55 4.45 20.33
N GLU A 35 13.74 4.15 21.61
CA GLU A 35 14.87 4.63 22.40
C GLU A 35 16.03 3.62 22.41
N GLY A 36 17.26 4.13 22.52
CA GLY A 36 18.48 3.32 22.53
C GLY A 36 18.89 2.79 21.16
N VAL A 37 20.07 2.17 21.10
CA VAL A 37 20.58 1.49 19.90
C VAL A 37 20.00 0.07 19.87
N PRO A 38 19.14 -0.26 18.89
CA PRO A 38 18.44 -1.53 18.86
C PRO A 38 19.36 -2.69 18.47
N SER A 39 18.98 -3.88 18.92
CA SER A 39 19.39 -5.16 18.34
C SER A 39 18.16 -6.06 18.23
N TYR A 40 18.13 -6.98 17.27
CA TYR A 40 16.98 -7.88 17.12
C TYR A 40 16.66 -8.62 18.44
N GLN A 41 17.69 -9.16 19.09
CA GLN A 41 17.55 -9.86 20.37
C GLN A 41 16.98 -8.95 21.47
N GLY A 42 17.41 -7.68 21.51
CA GLY A 42 16.90 -6.72 22.48
C GLY A 42 15.45 -6.32 22.22
N LEU A 43 15.03 -6.21 20.97
CA LEU A 43 13.63 -6.00 20.61
C LEU A 43 12.76 -7.20 21.01
N CYS A 44 13.18 -8.43 20.68
CA CYS A 44 12.44 -9.63 21.07
C CYS A 44 12.32 -9.79 22.59
N ALA A 45 13.32 -9.33 23.34
CA ALA A 45 13.32 -9.32 24.81
C ALA A 45 12.54 -8.12 25.41
N GLY A 46 12.07 -7.18 24.59
CA GLY A 46 11.32 -6.00 25.03
C GLY A 46 12.19 -4.90 25.67
N TYR A 47 13.51 -4.91 25.48
CA TYR A 47 14.41 -3.90 26.04
C TYR A 47 14.37 -2.56 25.30
N PHE A 48 13.93 -2.57 24.04
CA PHE A 48 13.83 -1.37 23.23
C PHE A 48 12.43 -1.22 22.66
N ASP A 49 11.96 0.03 22.53
CA ASP A 49 10.61 0.34 22.06
C ASP A 49 10.56 0.74 20.57
N HIS A 50 11.41 0.14 19.75
CA HIS A 50 11.40 0.37 18.29
C HIS A 50 10.28 -0.42 17.62
N ALA A 51 9.69 0.14 16.57
CA ALA A 51 8.85 -0.61 15.64
C ALA A 51 9.71 -1.30 14.58
N GLU A 52 9.40 -2.54 14.25
CA GLU A 52 9.83 -3.12 12.97
C GLU A 52 9.18 -2.33 11.84
N ALA A 53 10.02 -1.77 10.98
CA ALA A 53 9.61 -0.90 9.91
C ALA A 53 10.42 -1.14 8.65
N ILE A 54 9.91 -0.63 7.53
CA ILE A 54 10.64 -0.55 6.27
C ILE A 54 10.89 0.90 5.93
N ARG A 55 12.11 1.23 5.53
CA ARG A 55 12.43 2.48 4.84
C ARG A 55 12.22 2.28 3.34
N LEU A 56 11.39 3.12 2.76
CA LEU A 56 11.04 3.10 1.35
C LEU A 56 11.56 4.34 0.66
N VAL A 57 12.37 4.17 -0.39
CA VAL A 57 12.72 5.24 -1.31
C VAL A 57 12.00 5.01 -2.63
N TYR A 58 11.29 6.02 -3.13
CA TYR A 58 10.45 5.90 -4.31
C TYR A 58 10.60 7.09 -5.27
N ASP A 59 10.35 6.83 -6.55
CA ASP A 59 10.25 7.84 -7.59
C ASP A 59 8.82 8.39 -7.62
N GLU A 60 8.65 9.61 -7.13
CA GLU A 60 7.34 10.28 -7.02
C GLU A 60 6.67 10.56 -8.37
N ASN A 61 7.42 10.47 -9.48
CA ASN A 61 6.86 10.56 -10.83
C ASN A 61 6.29 9.22 -11.33
N LYS A 62 6.62 8.12 -10.63
CA LYS A 62 6.12 6.78 -10.94
C LYS A 62 5.04 6.38 -9.94
N ILE A 63 5.29 6.49 -8.64
CA ILE A 63 4.31 6.16 -7.61
C ILE A 63 4.24 7.30 -6.59
N ASN A 64 3.04 7.75 -6.24
CA ASN A 64 2.88 8.79 -5.24
C ASN A 64 2.61 8.22 -3.84
N LEU A 65 2.69 9.10 -2.84
CA LEU A 65 2.49 8.76 -1.44
C LEU A 65 1.09 8.17 -1.17
N TYR A 66 0.02 8.70 -1.80
CA TYR A 66 -1.33 8.18 -1.59
C TYR A 66 -1.47 6.72 -2.03
N PHE A 67 -0.84 6.32 -3.14
CA PHE A 67 -0.82 4.92 -3.57
C PHE A 67 -0.03 4.04 -2.61
N LEU A 68 1.14 4.48 -2.14
CA LEU A 68 1.91 3.75 -1.11
C LEU A 68 1.10 3.54 0.17
N LEU A 69 0.40 4.58 0.65
CA LEU A 69 -0.47 4.50 1.82
C LEU A 69 -1.67 3.58 1.59
N ALA A 70 -2.27 3.60 0.40
CA ALA A 70 -3.37 2.68 0.10
C ALA A 70 -2.90 1.22 0.06
N HIS A 71 -1.71 0.96 -0.48
CA HIS A 71 -1.06 -0.35 -0.41
C HIS A 71 -0.75 -0.76 1.03
N PHE A 72 -0.36 0.17 1.90
CA PHE A 72 -0.20 -0.06 3.33
C PHE A 72 -1.51 -0.52 3.99
N PHE A 73 -2.60 0.24 3.80
CA PHE A 73 -3.93 -0.12 4.32
C PHE A 73 -4.53 -1.40 3.72
N ARG A 74 -3.98 -1.87 2.59
CA ARG A 74 -4.38 -3.14 1.97
C ARG A 74 -3.79 -4.35 2.70
N VAL A 75 -2.62 -4.24 3.32
CA VAL A 75 -1.89 -5.38 3.91
C VAL A 75 -1.72 -5.30 5.43
N VAL A 76 -2.02 -4.15 6.03
CA VAL A 76 -1.96 -3.93 7.48
C VAL A 76 -3.38 -3.84 8.03
N ASP A 77 -3.67 -4.50 9.16
CA ASP A 77 -4.90 -4.25 9.94
C ASP A 77 -4.71 -2.95 10.75
N PRO A 78 -5.35 -1.84 10.35
CA PRO A 78 -5.11 -0.55 10.98
C PRO A 78 -5.85 -0.39 12.32
N THR A 79 -6.62 -1.40 12.75
CA THR A 79 -7.38 -1.41 14.01
C THR A 79 -6.72 -2.27 15.10
N SER A 80 -5.64 -2.97 14.74
CA SER A 80 -4.94 -3.91 15.62
C SER A 80 -3.78 -3.23 16.36
N LEU A 81 -3.95 -3.04 17.67
CA LEU A 81 -2.93 -2.43 18.53
C LEU A 81 -1.81 -3.42 18.84
N ASN A 82 -0.56 -3.04 18.53
CA ASN A 82 0.66 -3.81 18.84
C ASN A 82 0.62 -5.27 18.37
N ARG A 83 -0.01 -5.50 17.22
CA ARG A 83 -0.17 -6.83 16.64
C ARG A 83 -0.47 -6.73 15.15
N GLN A 84 0.07 -7.66 14.38
CA GLN A 84 -0.37 -7.93 13.00
C GLN A 84 -0.40 -9.45 12.78
N ALA A 85 -1.57 -9.99 12.47
CA ALA A 85 -1.81 -11.43 12.36
C ALA A 85 -1.32 -12.22 13.61
N GLY A 86 -0.31 -13.07 13.44
CA GLY A 86 0.31 -13.87 14.51
C GLY A 86 1.41 -13.13 15.28
N ASP A 87 1.88 -11.99 14.77
CA ASP A 87 3.01 -11.23 15.32
C ASP A 87 2.48 -10.28 16.40
N ILE A 88 2.86 -10.51 17.66
CA ILE A 88 2.33 -9.79 18.84
C ILE A 88 3.47 -9.10 19.59
N GLY A 89 3.31 -7.81 19.87
CA GLY A 89 4.28 -6.98 20.57
C GLY A 89 4.35 -5.56 20.04
N LYS A 90 4.88 -4.63 20.84
CA LYS A 90 5.01 -3.22 20.45
C LYS A 90 5.87 -3.02 19.21
N GLN A 91 6.82 -3.91 18.96
CA GLN A 91 7.63 -3.92 17.75
C GLN A 91 6.80 -4.18 16.48
N TYR A 92 5.62 -4.78 16.61
CA TYR A 92 4.70 -5.03 15.48
C TYR A 92 3.54 -4.03 15.42
N ARG A 93 3.66 -2.88 16.10
CA ARG A 93 2.68 -1.80 15.99
C ARG A 93 2.64 -1.25 14.56
N SER A 94 1.48 -0.75 14.16
CA SER A 94 1.31 -0.05 12.90
C SER A 94 1.67 1.43 13.05
N GLY A 95 2.51 1.96 12.17
CA GLY A 95 2.95 3.35 12.20
C GLY A 95 3.39 3.87 10.83
N ILE A 96 3.20 5.15 10.60
CA ILE A 96 3.65 5.87 9.41
C ILE A 96 4.55 7.02 9.88
N TYR A 97 5.83 6.93 9.54
CA TYR A 97 6.84 7.90 9.98
C TYR A 97 7.38 8.70 8.80
N TYR A 98 7.26 10.01 8.90
CA TYR A 98 7.57 10.95 7.82
C TYR A 98 8.70 11.89 8.19
N SER A 99 9.47 12.33 7.19
CA SER A 99 10.55 13.31 7.39
C SER A 99 10.14 14.72 6.99
N ASP A 100 9.14 14.87 6.11
CA ASP A 100 8.62 16.16 5.65
C ASP A 100 7.24 16.45 6.23
N SER A 101 7.07 17.64 6.81
CA SER A 101 5.79 18.16 7.28
C SER A 101 4.68 18.21 6.22
N GLN A 102 5.02 18.37 4.93
CA GLN A 102 4.02 18.36 3.85
C GLN A 102 3.44 16.95 3.64
N GLU A 103 4.23 15.90 3.89
CA GLU A 103 3.74 14.51 3.84
C GLU A 103 2.75 14.24 4.98
N ALA A 104 2.94 14.89 6.14
CA ALA A 104 2.05 14.73 7.28
C ALA A 104 0.59 15.07 6.94
N GLU A 105 0.35 16.16 6.19
CA GLU A 105 -1.01 16.54 5.78
C GLU A 105 -1.62 15.47 4.86
N ALA A 106 -0.86 15.02 3.86
CA ALA A 106 -1.31 13.97 2.94
C ALA A 106 -1.60 12.65 3.67
N ILE A 107 -0.74 12.25 4.62
CA ILE A 107 -0.92 11.05 5.44
C ILE A 107 -2.20 11.15 6.28
N ASN A 108 -2.37 12.26 7.02
CA ASN A 108 -3.56 12.46 7.85
C ASN A 108 -4.84 12.42 7.01
N LYS A 109 -4.85 13.11 5.87
CA LYS A 109 -5.99 13.10 4.94
C LYS A 109 -6.34 11.69 4.47
N MET A 110 -5.34 10.87 4.15
CA MET A 110 -5.56 9.49 3.71
C MET A 110 -6.07 8.60 4.86
N VAL A 111 -5.48 8.72 6.06
CA VAL A 111 -5.94 7.96 7.24
C VAL A 111 -7.38 8.34 7.62
N ASP A 112 -7.75 9.61 7.53
CA ASP A 112 -9.11 10.07 7.80
C ASP A 112 -10.14 9.49 6.83
N LEU A 113 -9.79 9.34 5.55
CA LEU A 113 -10.65 8.69 4.56
C LEU A 113 -10.87 7.21 4.88
N TYR A 114 -9.80 6.47 5.24
CA TYR A 114 -9.94 5.07 5.64
C TYR A 114 -10.72 4.91 6.94
N ARG A 115 -10.75 5.90 7.84
CA ARG A 115 -11.49 5.80 9.12
C ARG A 115 -12.97 5.43 8.92
N GLY A 116 -13.59 5.88 7.82
CA GLY A 116 -14.97 5.56 7.49
C GLY A 116 -15.22 4.09 7.14
N ASP A 117 -14.19 3.36 6.73
CA ASP A 117 -14.31 1.95 6.33
C ASP A 117 -14.31 0.98 7.52
N TYR A 118 -13.89 1.44 8.71
CA TYR A 118 -13.70 0.61 9.88
C TYR A 118 -14.67 0.95 11.00
N LYS A 119 -15.29 -0.09 11.59
CA LYS A 119 -16.13 0.07 12.80
C LYS A 119 -15.31 0.35 14.06
N LYS A 120 -14.07 -0.12 14.08
CA LYS A 120 -13.13 0.09 15.18
C LYS A 120 -12.26 1.32 14.87
N PRO A 121 -11.82 2.07 15.89
CA PRO A 121 -10.90 3.18 15.67
C PRO A 121 -9.60 2.67 15.06
N LEU A 122 -9.04 3.48 14.16
CA LEU A 122 -7.70 3.24 13.65
C LEU A 122 -6.67 3.55 14.75
N VAL A 123 -5.67 2.69 14.89
CA VAL A 123 -4.59 2.79 15.88
C VAL A 123 -3.21 2.98 15.24
N VAL A 124 -3.17 3.25 13.93
CA VAL A 124 -1.95 3.58 13.19
C VAL A 124 -1.41 4.90 13.72
N GLU A 125 -0.21 4.90 14.28
CA GLU A 125 0.45 6.14 14.72
C GLU A 125 1.02 6.91 13.53
N ILE A 126 0.90 8.23 13.56
CA ILE A 126 1.41 9.13 12.51
C ILE A 126 2.33 10.13 13.20
N LEU A 127 3.64 9.95 13.05
CA LEU A 127 4.65 10.70 13.79
C LEU A 127 5.81 11.11 12.88
N PRO A 128 6.53 12.20 13.18
CA PRO A 128 7.81 12.46 12.54
C PRO A 128 8.77 11.28 12.74
N LEU A 129 9.60 10.99 11.74
CA LEU A 129 10.68 10.03 11.85
C LEU A 129 11.76 10.60 12.79
N ALA A 130 11.91 9.98 13.96
CA ALA A 130 12.89 10.38 14.97
C ALA A 130 14.23 9.69 14.77
N ASN A 131 14.21 8.39 14.47
CA ASN A 131 15.38 7.59 14.16
C ASN A 131 14.99 6.34 13.35
N PHE A 132 15.96 5.84 12.58
CA PHE A 132 15.83 4.58 11.86
C PHE A 132 17.18 3.84 11.90
N TYR A 133 17.17 2.63 12.44
CA TYR A 133 18.33 1.76 12.49
C TYR A 133 18.12 0.61 11.52
N ARG A 134 18.97 0.52 10.49
CA ARG A 134 18.95 -0.60 9.54
C ARG A 134 19.13 -1.91 10.30
N ALA A 135 18.24 -2.88 10.06
CA ALA A 135 18.33 -4.20 10.65
C ALA A 135 19.53 -4.98 10.08
N GLU A 136 19.94 -6.03 10.79
CA GLU A 136 21.04 -6.90 10.41
C GLU A 136 20.86 -7.48 9.00
N GLU A 137 21.97 -7.77 8.32
CA GLU A 137 21.95 -8.19 6.90
C GLU A 137 21.12 -9.46 6.64
N TYR A 138 20.95 -10.34 7.62
CA TYR A 138 20.12 -11.54 7.45
C TYR A 138 18.62 -11.22 7.39
N HIS A 139 18.17 -10.06 7.88
CA HIS A 139 16.77 -9.61 7.77
C HIS A 139 16.48 -8.93 6.43
N GLN A 140 17.50 -8.34 5.81
CA GLN A 140 17.37 -7.64 4.54
C GLN A 140 17.07 -8.64 3.43
N ASP A 141 16.08 -8.36 2.57
CA ASP A 141 15.67 -9.27 1.51
C ASP A 141 15.34 -10.69 2.02
N TYR A 142 14.80 -10.82 3.23
CA TYR A 142 14.66 -12.12 3.89
C TYR A 142 13.88 -13.13 3.04
N LEU A 143 12.75 -12.74 2.44
CA LEU A 143 11.92 -13.65 1.62
C LEU A 143 12.52 -13.91 0.23
N ARG A 144 13.43 -13.06 -0.26
CA ARG A 144 14.23 -13.38 -1.45
C ARG A 144 15.28 -14.44 -1.14
N LYS A 145 15.90 -14.35 0.02
CA LYS A 145 16.90 -15.32 0.53
C LYS A 145 16.23 -16.63 0.98
N ASN A 146 15.00 -16.55 1.48
CA ASN A 146 14.22 -17.65 2.02
C ASN A 146 12.80 -17.67 1.41
N PRO A 147 12.61 -18.20 0.19
CA PRO A 147 11.32 -18.13 -0.51
C PRO A 147 10.14 -18.82 0.20
N HIS A 148 10.43 -19.73 1.13
CA HIS A 148 9.44 -20.42 1.97
C HIS A 148 9.46 -19.94 3.43
N GLY A 149 10.11 -18.79 3.69
CA GLY A 149 10.15 -18.16 4.99
C GLY A 149 8.77 -17.68 5.45
N TYR A 150 8.68 -17.34 6.74
CA TYR A 150 7.44 -16.84 7.31
C TYR A 150 7.01 -15.51 6.66
N CYS A 151 5.74 -15.45 6.24
CA CYS A 151 5.11 -14.22 5.76
C CYS A 151 3.60 -14.31 6.01
N HIS A 152 3.05 -13.38 6.80
CA HIS A 152 1.60 -13.28 6.98
C HIS A 152 0.91 -12.47 5.87
N ILE A 153 1.68 -11.70 5.08
CA ILE A 153 1.17 -10.88 3.98
C ILE A 153 1.01 -11.76 2.71
N PRO A 154 -0.16 -11.76 2.05
CA PRO A 154 -0.32 -12.42 0.76
C PRO A 154 0.42 -11.63 -0.34
N LEU A 155 1.68 -12.00 -0.63
CA LEU A 155 2.55 -11.22 -1.52
C LEU A 155 2.00 -11.02 -2.94
N GLY A 156 1.14 -11.92 -3.43
CA GLY A 156 0.48 -11.79 -4.73
C GLY A 156 -0.32 -10.48 -4.89
N LEU A 157 -0.81 -9.91 -3.79
CA LEU A 157 -1.56 -8.65 -3.79
C LEU A 157 -0.74 -7.47 -4.36
N SER A 158 0.60 -7.52 -4.30
CA SER A 158 1.46 -6.46 -4.85
C SER A 158 1.39 -6.39 -6.39
N ARG A 159 0.99 -7.49 -7.04
CA ARG A 159 0.91 -7.64 -8.50
C ARG A 159 -0.52 -7.61 -9.02
N ASP A 160 -1.50 -7.78 -8.13
CA ASP A 160 -2.91 -7.66 -8.47
C ASP A 160 -3.26 -6.22 -8.86
N ILE A 161 -4.09 -6.08 -9.90
CA ILE A 161 -4.69 -4.79 -10.23
C ILE A 161 -5.52 -4.32 -9.04
N PHE A 162 -5.17 -3.15 -8.52
CA PHE A 162 -5.82 -2.53 -7.37
C PHE A 162 -5.94 -1.06 -7.68
N ILE A 163 -7.15 -0.51 -7.74
CA ILE A 163 -7.31 0.95 -7.88
C ILE A 163 -7.80 1.48 -6.55
N PRO A 164 -6.91 2.08 -5.73
CA PRO A 164 -7.32 2.59 -4.45
C PRO A 164 -8.20 3.82 -4.63
N LYS A 165 -9.51 3.59 -4.43
CA LYS A 165 -10.59 4.58 -4.53
C LYS A 165 -10.19 5.94 -3.97
N TYR A 166 -9.75 5.98 -2.72
CA TYR A 166 -9.45 7.25 -2.06
C TYR A 166 -8.20 7.93 -2.60
N ALA A 167 -7.14 7.18 -2.92
CA ALA A 167 -5.95 7.77 -3.52
C ALA A 167 -6.26 8.38 -4.89
N TYR A 168 -7.08 7.70 -5.70
CA TYR A 168 -7.47 8.23 -7.01
C TYR A 168 -8.38 9.47 -6.89
N GLU A 169 -9.44 9.41 -6.09
CA GLU A 169 -10.36 10.55 -5.90
C GLU A 169 -9.65 11.78 -5.32
N LEU A 170 -8.61 11.59 -4.51
CA LEU A 170 -7.80 12.69 -3.98
C LEU A 170 -6.99 13.42 -5.05
N LEU A 171 -6.53 12.70 -6.08
CA LEU A 171 -5.72 13.25 -7.16
C LEU A 171 -6.57 13.77 -8.31
N LYS A 172 -7.65 13.07 -8.63
CA LYS A 172 -8.61 13.43 -9.69
C LYS A 172 -10.04 13.39 -9.16
N PRO A 173 -10.47 14.42 -8.42
CA PRO A 173 -11.81 14.46 -7.84
C PRO A 173 -12.91 14.38 -8.90
N GLY A 174 -13.91 13.54 -8.66
CA GLY A 174 -15.04 13.34 -9.57
C GLY A 174 -14.78 12.36 -10.71
N SER A 175 -13.54 11.94 -10.95
CA SER A 175 -13.18 11.08 -12.10
C SER A 175 -13.76 9.67 -12.06
N PHE A 176 -14.22 9.18 -10.91
CA PHE A 176 -14.95 7.91 -10.91
C PHE A 176 -16.31 8.03 -11.62
N ARG A 177 -16.97 9.19 -11.70
CA ARG A 177 -18.42 9.26 -12.02
C ARG A 177 -18.80 9.14 -13.49
N GLU A 178 -17.84 9.11 -14.41
CA GLU A 178 -18.12 9.18 -15.85
C GLU A 178 -17.59 7.94 -16.57
N LEU A 179 -18.51 7.17 -17.18
CA LEU A 179 -18.13 6.14 -18.13
C LEU A 179 -17.88 6.79 -19.49
N PRO A 180 -16.77 6.47 -20.18
CA PRO A 180 -16.52 7.01 -21.51
C PRO A 180 -17.57 6.50 -22.50
N GLU A 181 -18.04 7.38 -23.38
CA GLU A 181 -18.93 7.02 -24.49
C GLU A 181 -18.22 6.11 -25.52
N ASP A 182 -16.88 6.16 -25.57
CA ASP A 182 -16.03 5.44 -26.52
C ASP A 182 -15.13 4.37 -25.85
N ASN A 183 -14.43 3.62 -26.69
CA ASN A 183 -13.71 2.40 -26.31
C ASN A 183 -12.27 2.70 -25.83
N GLN A 184 -12.14 3.69 -24.95
CA GLN A 184 -10.86 4.11 -24.39
C GLN A 184 -10.15 2.94 -23.70
N LEU A 185 -8.83 2.89 -23.89
CA LEU A 185 -7.98 1.92 -23.22
C LEU A 185 -7.87 2.30 -21.74
N GLY A 186 -8.23 1.35 -20.90
CA GLY A 186 -8.22 1.51 -19.46
C GLY A 186 -8.83 0.31 -18.78
N ILE A 187 -9.15 0.50 -17.51
CA ILE A 187 -9.77 -0.48 -16.65
C ILE A 187 -11.07 0.06 -16.10
N TYR A 188 -12.00 -0.85 -15.88
CA TYR A 188 -13.25 -0.53 -15.25
C TYR A 188 -13.31 -1.18 -13.88
N VAL A 189 -13.73 -0.41 -12.90
CA VAL A 189 -13.68 -0.79 -11.49
C VAL A 189 -15.06 -0.63 -10.84
N ASP A 190 -15.28 -1.39 -9.77
CA ASP A 190 -16.47 -1.30 -8.94
C ASP A 190 -16.47 -0.04 -8.06
N SER A 191 -17.55 0.14 -7.30
CA SER A 191 -17.69 1.20 -6.31
C SER A 191 -16.63 1.22 -5.18
N LYS A 192 -15.84 0.14 -5.07
CA LYS A 192 -14.74 -0.05 -4.13
C LYS A 192 -13.36 0.11 -4.80
N GLY A 193 -13.30 0.34 -6.11
CA GLY A 193 -12.06 0.47 -6.88
C GLY A 193 -11.42 -0.88 -7.25
N LEU A 194 -12.13 -1.99 -7.11
CA LEU A 194 -11.65 -3.29 -7.56
C LEU A 194 -11.90 -3.43 -9.06
N PRO A 195 -10.92 -3.93 -9.83
CA PRO A 195 -11.08 -4.15 -11.26
C PRO A 195 -12.17 -5.17 -11.53
N VAL A 196 -13.10 -4.79 -12.40
CA VAL A 196 -14.17 -5.66 -12.87
C VAL A 196 -13.88 -6.13 -14.29
N TYR A 197 -13.32 -5.26 -15.15
CA TYR A 197 -12.97 -5.63 -16.53
C TYR A 197 -11.89 -4.72 -17.13
N LEU A 198 -11.11 -5.32 -18.04
CA LEU A 198 -10.24 -4.58 -18.96
C LEU A 198 -11.02 -4.14 -20.20
N SER A 199 -10.73 -2.96 -20.73
CA SER A 199 -11.30 -2.46 -22.00
C SER A 199 -11.24 -3.47 -23.18
N LYS A 200 -10.18 -4.29 -23.28
CA LYS A 200 -10.09 -5.37 -24.30
C LYS A 200 -11.10 -6.49 -24.09
N GLN A 201 -11.40 -6.86 -22.84
CA GLN A 201 -12.39 -7.89 -22.51
C GLN A 201 -13.82 -7.42 -22.80
N ARG A 202 -14.10 -6.12 -22.59
CA ARG A 202 -15.38 -5.48 -22.97
C ARG A 202 -15.72 -5.68 -24.46
N LYS A 203 -14.73 -5.76 -25.36
CA LYS A 203 -14.95 -5.99 -26.80
C LYS A 203 -15.40 -7.42 -27.13
N GLN A 204 -14.96 -8.43 -26.38
CA GLN A 204 -15.27 -9.84 -26.69
C GLN A 204 -16.67 -10.24 -26.24
N ASP A 205 -17.15 -9.69 -25.13
CA ASP A 205 -18.43 -10.12 -24.54
C ASP A 205 -19.66 -9.35 -25.06
N GLY A 206 -19.49 -8.41 -26.00
CA GLY A 206 -20.61 -7.80 -26.73
C GLY A 206 -21.67 -7.14 -25.84
N PHE A 207 -21.22 -6.37 -24.86
CA PHE A 207 -22.01 -6.23 -23.65
C PHE A 207 -23.01 -5.07 -23.56
N SER A 208 -24.26 -5.47 -23.34
CA SER A 208 -25.33 -4.76 -22.65
C SER A 208 -25.51 -5.34 -21.23
N GLY A 209 -24.70 -4.92 -20.24
CA GLY A 209 -25.12 -4.81 -18.83
C GLY A 209 -25.25 -6.03 -17.87
N ALA A 210 -24.26 -6.90 -17.70
CA ALA A 210 -24.13 -7.89 -16.59
C ALA A 210 -22.67 -8.28 -16.16
N SER A 211 -21.99 -7.53 -15.30
CA SER A 211 -20.54 -7.69 -15.07
C SER A 211 -20.07 -9.08 -14.56
N LEU A 212 -18.74 -9.36 -14.68
CA LEU A 212 -18.04 -10.51 -14.10
C LEU A 212 -18.22 -10.66 -12.57
N THR A 213 -18.65 -9.60 -11.89
CA THR A 213 -18.92 -9.57 -10.45
C THR A 213 -20.41 -9.45 -10.10
N GLY A 214 -21.30 -9.41 -11.10
CA GLY A 214 -22.74 -9.17 -10.90
C GLY A 214 -23.11 -7.72 -10.57
N GLU A 215 -22.15 -6.79 -10.53
CA GLU A 215 -22.42 -5.35 -10.44
C GLU A 215 -23.03 -4.78 -11.73
N LYS A 216 -23.92 -3.79 -11.57
CA LYS A 216 -24.59 -3.10 -12.67
C LYS A 216 -23.63 -2.11 -13.34
N ALA A 217 -23.82 -1.86 -14.64
CA ALA A 217 -23.04 -0.88 -15.40
C ALA A 217 -23.00 0.51 -14.72
N ASP A 218 -24.08 0.89 -14.05
CA ASP A 218 -24.27 2.18 -13.38
C ASP A 218 -23.45 2.32 -12.08
N GLU A 219 -22.87 1.21 -11.59
CA GLU A 219 -22.00 1.14 -10.41
C GLU A 219 -20.52 1.01 -10.78
N LEU A 220 -20.23 1.03 -12.08
CA LEU A 220 -18.89 0.86 -12.64
C LEU A 220 -18.29 2.20 -13.04
N TYR A 221 -16.98 2.30 -12.86
CA TYR A 221 -16.21 3.51 -13.10
C TYR A 221 -15.03 3.21 -14.01
N PHE A 222 -14.60 4.18 -14.82
CA PHE A 222 -13.50 4.00 -15.76
C PHE A 222 -12.24 4.73 -15.29
N VAL A 223 -11.09 4.09 -15.48
CA VAL A 223 -9.77 4.66 -15.22
C VAL A 223 -8.95 4.53 -16.51
N ALA A 224 -8.55 5.68 -17.07
CA ALA A 224 -7.82 5.71 -18.33
C ALA A 224 -6.39 5.17 -18.17
N LYS A 225 -5.82 4.64 -19.25
CA LYS A 225 -4.44 4.15 -19.30
C LYS A 225 -3.43 5.21 -18.86
N GLU A 226 -3.63 6.45 -19.26
CA GLU A 226 -2.74 7.57 -18.92
C GLU A 226 -2.77 7.83 -17.42
N ASP A 227 -3.95 7.75 -16.80
CA ASP A 227 -4.11 7.90 -15.36
C ASP A 227 -3.41 6.77 -14.61
N MET A 228 -3.49 5.53 -15.11
CA MET A 228 -2.78 4.38 -14.53
C MET A 228 -1.26 4.58 -14.49
N LEU A 229 -0.66 5.31 -15.46
CA LEU A 229 0.76 5.68 -15.40
C LEU A 229 1.04 6.57 -14.19
N GLU A 230 0.18 7.56 -13.94
CA GLU A 230 0.29 8.50 -12.82
C GLU A 230 0.08 7.81 -11.46
N MET A 231 -0.50 6.60 -11.44
CA MET A 231 -0.68 5.80 -10.22
C MET A 231 0.44 4.81 -9.91
N GLY A 232 1.44 4.69 -10.77
CA GLY A 232 2.48 3.67 -10.63
C GLY A 232 2.10 2.31 -11.16
N TYR A 233 1.06 2.22 -11.96
CA TYR A 233 0.70 0.99 -12.67
C TYR A 233 1.39 0.87 -14.03
N GLY A 234 2.54 1.53 -14.24
CA GLY A 234 3.35 1.40 -15.44
C GLY A 234 3.58 -0.06 -15.86
N TYR A 235 3.85 -0.94 -14.90
CA TYR A 235 3.99 -2.38 -15.12
C TYR A 235 2.71 -3.06 -15.63
N LEU A 236 1.53 -2.68 -15.14
CA LEU A 236 0.25 -3.23 -15.62
C LEU A 236 -0.04 -2.81 -17.07
N LEU A 237 0.43 -1.64 -17.50
CA LEU A 237 0.23 -1.13 -18.86
C LEU A 237 1.07 -1.87 -19.90
N GLU A 238 2.19 -2.47 -19.51
CA GLU A 238 2.96 -3.39 -20.36
C GLU A 238 2.24 -4.73 -20.56
N HIS A 239 1.27 -5.04 -19.69
CA HIS A 239 0.48 -6.26 -19.70
C HIS A 239 -1.00 -6.03 -20.10
N LEU A 240 -1.36 -4.79 -20.48
CA LEU A 240 -2.70 -4.38 -20.95
C LEU A 240 -2.90 -4.58 -22.45
#